data_AF-A0A6G0VH10-F1
#
_entry.id   AF-A0A6G0VH10-F1
#
_cell.length_a   1.000
_cell.length_b   1.000
_cell.length_c   1.000
_cell.angle_alpha   90.00
_cell.angle_beta   90.00
_cell.angle_gamma   90.00
#
_symmetry.space_group_name_H-M   'P 1'
#
loop_
_entity.id
_entity.type
_entity.pdbx_description
1 polymer ?
#
loop_
_entity_poly.entity_id
_entity_poly.type
_entity_poly.pdbx_seq_one_letter_code
_entity_poly.pdbx_strand_id
1 'polypeptide(L)'
;FVLQLDERFSQQATDFFKLFEVFDSSNDNFFNHNSPYISSFINHYSYFQFNKIKIDSEFPSAKTLLTNKNNMDLDSITLCLKNYPEAFNETLFLLLKHYQYLLFQMKDFFSSLKRVKTYSRTTMGDNRLNDLMVIAVEKEEASNIDLQEAVNAFAHIKTRRYPLI
;
A
#
# COMPACT_ATOMS: atom_id res chain seq x y z
N PHE A 1 2.99 -10.03 -8.46
CA PHE A 1 2.84 -9.48 -7.09
C PHE A 1 4.12 -8.78 -6.66
N VAL A 2 5.26 -9.48 -6.56
CA VAL A 2 6.56 -8.86 -6.19
C VAL A 2 6.93 -7.69 -7.12
N LEU A 3 6.87 -7.88 -8.44
CA LEU A 3 7.08 -6.80 -9.42
C LEU A 3 6.17 -5.56 -9.21
N GLN A 4 4.91 -5.76 -8.82
CA GLN A 4 3.98 -4.65 -8.57
C GLN A 4 4.25 -3.92 -7.25
N LEU A 5 4.85 -4.61 -6.27
CA LEU A 5 5.32 -3.97 -5.04
C LEU A 5 6.62 -3.20 -5.31
N ASP A 6 7.53 -3.78 -6.09
CA ASP A 6 8.82 -3.17 -6.42
C ASP A 6 8.64 -1.90 -7.28
N GLU A 7 7.73 -1.92 -8.26
CA GLU A 7 7.35 -0.72 -9.01
C GLU A 7 6.74 0.37 -8.10
N ARG A 8 6.08 -0.02 -7.02
CA ARG A 8 5.33 0.88 -6.13
C ARG A 8 6.17 1.49 -5.03
N PHE A 9 7.23 0.80 -4.59
CA PHE A 9 8.28 1.36 -3.73
C PHE A 9 9.49 1.83 -4.54
N SER A 10 9.33 1.95 -5.87
CA SER A 10 10.36 2.51 -6.72
C SER A 10 10.67 3.95 -6.33
N GLN A 11 11.87 4.38 -6.68
CA GLN A 11 12.31 5.75 -6.47
C GLN A 11 11.37 6.76 -7.16
N GLN A 12 10.85 6.41 -8.33
CA GLN A 12 9.91 7.24 -9.08
C GLN A 12 8.56 7.43 -8.37
N ALA A 13 7.99 6.36 -7.81
CA ALA A 13 6.75 6.48 -7.03
C ALA A 13 6.97 7.33 -5.77
N THR A 14 8.12 7.15 -5.11
CA THR A 14 8.52 7.95 -3.95
C THR A 14 8.64 9.43 -4.29
N ASP A 15 9.22 9.77 -5.44
CA ASP A 15 9.35 11.15 -5.89
C ASP A 15 7.99 11.78 -6.26
N PHE A 16 7.03 11.00 -6.73
CA PHE A 16 5.65 11.48 -6.90
C PHE A 16 4.94 11.71 -5.56
N PHE A 17 5.18 10.89 -4.55
CA PHE A 17 4.68 11.16 -3.20
C PHE A 17 5.30 12.44 -2.61
N LYS A 18 6.57 12.72 -2.88
CA LYS A 18 7.23 13.97 -2.46
C LYS A 18 6.64 15.22 -3.12
N LEU A 19 5.79 15.10 -4.14
CA LEU A 19 5.03 16.25 -4.65
C LEU A 19 4.10 16.84 -3.56
N PHE A 20 3.64 16.06 -2.58
CA PHE A 20 2.87 16.59 -1.44
C PHE A 20 3.63 17.64 -0.64
N GLU A 21 4.96 17.53 -0.57
CA GLU A 21 5.80 18.49 0.14
C GLU A 21 5.73 19.90 -0.47
N VAL A 22 5.40 20.01 -1.75
CA VAL A 22 5.21 21.30 -2.44
C VAL A 22 3.94 22.01 -1.94
N PHE A 23 2.95 21.26 -1.48
CA PHE A 23 1.67 21.79 -1.00
C PHE A 23 1.58 21.84 0.53
N ASP A 24 2.60 21.38 1.24
CA ASP A 24 2.66 21.47 2.70
C ASP A 24 3.21 22.82 3.15
N SER A 25 2.39 23.58 3.88
CA SER A 25 2.78 24.89 4.44
C SER A 25 3.95 24.81 5.42
N SER A 26 4.25 23.63 5.94
CA SER A 26 5.31 23.37 6.93
C SER A 26 6.69 23.15 6.30
N ASN A 27 6.76 22.93 4.98
CA ASN A 27 7.99 22.58 4.28
C ASN A 27 8.60 23.82 3.60
N ASP A 28 9.93 23.91 3.59
CA ASP A 28 10.68 24.96 2.88
C ASP A 28 10.36 25.00 1.37
N ASN A 29 9.94 23.85 0.82
CA ASN A 29 9.53 23.69 -0.58
C ASN A 29 8.09 24.14 -0.90
N PHE A 30 7.38 24.76 0.05
CA PHE A 30 6.01 25.24 -0.16
C PHE A 30 5.90 26.17 -1.38
N PHE A 31 5.09 25.76 -2.36
CA PHE A 31 4.91 26.40 -3.68
C PHE A 31 6.24 26.80 -4.35
N ASN A 32 7.27 25.95 -4.26
CA ASN A 32 8.53 26.16 -4.95
C ASN A 32 8.49 25.58 -6.38
N HIS A 33 8.45 26.47 -7.38
CA HIS A 33 8.46 26.13 -8.81
C HIS A 33 9.75 25.44 -9.27
N ASN A 34 10.87 25.66 -8.56
CA ASN A 34 12.16 25.05 -8.87
C ASN A 34 12.32 23.64 -8.26
N SER A 35 11.28 23.10 -7.62
CA SER A 35 11.39 21.77 -7.01
C SER A 35 11.55 20.68 -8.09
N PRO A 36 12.50 19.74 -7.91
CA PRO A 36 12.73 18.67 -8.87
C PRO A 36 11.50 17.73 -9.00
N TYR A 37 10.68 17.62 -7.96
CA TYR A 37 9.48 16.77 -7.93
C TYR A 37 8.42 17.19 -8.95
N ILE A 38 8.21 18.50 -9.14
CA ILE A 38 7.27 19.01 -10.14
C ILE A 38 7.76 18.69 -11.54
N SER A 39 9.05 18.91 -11.80
CA SER A 39 9.64 18.63 -13.11
C SER A 39 9.55 17.14 -13.45
N SER A 40 9.77 16.25 -12.48
CA SER A 40 9.61 14.79 -12.63
C SER A 40 8.16 14.42 -12.93
N PHE A 41 7.20 15.03 -12.21
CA PHE A 41 5.76 14.80 -12.40
C PHE A 41 5.27 15.26 -13.78
N ILE A 42 5.62 16.50 -14.18
CA ILE A 42 5.28 17.03 -15.52
C ILE A 42 5.95 16.20 -16.61
N ASN A 43 7.22 15.82 -16.39
CA ASN A 43 7.99 14.76 -17.06
C ASN A 43 7.14 13.54 -17.45
N HIS A 44 6.73 12.85 -16.40
CA HIS A 44 6.04 11.57 -16.48
C HIS A 44 4.64 11.71 -17.09
N TYR A 45 3.96 12.81 -16.79
CA TYR A 45 2.62 13.11 -17.25
C TYR A 45 2.59 14.11 -18.42
N SER A 46 3.57 14.05 -19.32
CA SER A 46 3.70 14.97 -20.46
C SER A 46 2.46 15.01 -21.37
N TYR A 47 1.69 13.91 -21.41
CA TYR A 47 0.44 13.83 -22.17
C TYR A 47 -0.68 14.75 -21.65
N PHE A 48 -0.63 15.21 -20.40
CA PHE A 48 -1.60 16.17 -19.87
C PHE A 48 -1.33 17.62 -20.30
N GLN A 49 -0.21 17.91 -20.97
CA GLN A 49 0.13 19.22 -21.53
C GLN A 49 0.09 20.36 -20.51
N PHE A 50 0.73 20.18 -19.35
CA PHE A 50 0.84 21.24 -18.33
C PHE A 50 1.50 22.51 -18.87
N ASN A 51 0.92 23.67 -18.57
CA ASN A 51 1.54 24.95 -18.94
C ASN A 51 2.55 25.39 -17.87
N LYS A 52 3.81 25.00 -18.05
CA LYS A 52 4.90 25.29 -17.10
C LYS A 52 5.07 26.80 -16.83
N ILE A 53 4.92 27.65 -17.84
CA ILE A 53 5.07 29.11 -17.69
C ILE A 53 4.02 29.66 -16.73
N LYS A 54 2.78 29.21 -16.85
CA LYS A 54 1.70 29.59 -15.94
C LYS A 54 1.96 29.08 -14.53
N ILE A 55 2.32 27.80 -14.37
CA ILE A 55 2.68 27.20 -13.07
C ILE A 55 3.75 28.05 -12.36
N ASP A 56 4.82 28.41 -13.06
CA ASP A 56 5.92 29.21 -12.51
C ASP A 56 5.45 30.61 -12.04
N SER A 57 4.43 31.17 -12.69
CA SER A 57 3.83 32.47 -12.31
C SER A 57 2.75 32.39 -11.22
N GLU A 58 1.99 31.30 -11.19
CA GLU A 58 0.89 31.08 -10.24
C GLU A 58 1.42 30.74 -8.84
N PHE A 59 2.52 29.99 -8.76
CA PHE A 59 3.08 29.48 -7.52
C PHE A 59 3.52 30.58 -6.53
N PRO A 60 4.30 31.60 -6.93
CA PRO A 60 4.62 32.72 -6.05
C PRO A 60 3.37 33.46 -5.57
N SER A 61 2.40 33.67 -6.47
CA SER A 61 1.14 34.35 -6.17
C SER A 61 0.32 33.57 -5.15
N ALA A 62 0.20 32.25 -5.33
CA ALA A 62 -0.44 31.35 -4.38
C ALA A 62 0.27 31.39 -3.01
N LYS A 63 1.60 31.32 -3.00
CA LYS A 63 2.41 31.40 -1.78
C LYS A 63 2.10 32.67 -0.98
N THR A 64 2.11 33.84 -1.63
CA THR A 64 1.79 35.12 -0.96
C THR A 64 0.37 35.20 -0.41
N LEU A 65 -0.59 34.56 -1.08
CA LEU A 65 -1.98 34.51 -0.66
C LEU A 65 -2.19 33.60 0.56
N LEU A 66 -1.38 32.54 0.66
CA LEU A 66 -1.44 31.53 1.71
C LEU A 66 -0.58 31.84 2.94
N THR A 67 0.52 32.60 2.81
CA THR A 67 1.35 33.03 3.95
C THR A 67 0.60 33.85 4.98
N ASN A 68 -0.52 34.47 4.60
CA ASN A 68 -1.35 35.25 5.52
C ASN A 68 -2.29 34.38 6.38
N LYS A 69 -2.40 33.08 6.09
CA LYS A 69 -3.28 32.13 6.77
C LYS A 69 -2.42 31.02 7.38
N ASN A 70 -2.09 31.15 8.67
CA ASN A 70 -1.25 30.17 9.36
C ASN A 70 -1.94 28.80 9.45
N ASN A 71 -1.16 27.71 9.26
CA ASN A 71 -1.55 26.29 9.32
C ASN A 71 -2.78 25.94 8.46
N MET A 72 -2.56 25.83 7.15
CA MET A 72 -3.60 25.47 6.18
C MET A 72 -3.44 24.01 5.74
N ASP A 73 -4.48 23.22 5.97
CA ASP A 73 -4.60 21.87 5.42
C ASP A 73 -4.81 21.93 3.89
N LEU A 74 -4.46 20.86 3.17
CA LEU A 74 -4.57 20.76 1.71
C LEU A 74 -5.98 21.09 1.19
N ASP A 75 -7.01 20.68 1.94
CA ASP A 75 -8.41 21.02 1.62
C ASP A 75 -8.67 22.52 1.75
N SER A 76 -8.10 23.16 2.76
CA SER A 76 -8.19 24.60 2.98
C SER A 76 -7.44 25.38 1.91
N ILE A 77 -6.28 24.88 1.46
CA ILE A 77 -5.53 25.41 0.31
C ILE A 77 -6.39 25.33 -0.95
N THR A 78 -6.96 24.15 -1.21
CA THR A 78 -7.78 23.89 -2.39
C THR A 78 -9.03 24.78 -2.40
N LEU A 79 -9.71 24.94 -1.27
CA LEU A 79 -10.84 25.87 -1.12
C LEU A 79 -10.44 27.32 -1.38
N CYS A 80 -9.27 27.73 -0.90
CA CYS A 80 -8.79 29.09 -1.06
C CYS A 80 -8.43 29.41 -2.53
N LEU A 81 -7.79 28.47 -3.23
CA LEU A 81 -7.47 28.61 -4.64
C LEU A 81 -8.71 28.54 -5.54
N LYS A 82 -9.72 27.74 -5.16
CA LYS A 82 -11.01 27.67 -5.87
C LYS A 82 -11.78 29.00 -5.90
N ASN A 83 -11.53 29.90 -4.96
CA ASN A 83 -12.15 31.23 -4.97
C ASN A 83 -11.63 32.11 -6.13
N TYR A 84 -10.49 31.77 -6.72
CA TYR A 84 -9.87 32.50 -7.83
C TYR A 84 -9.48 31.52 -8.96
N PRO A 85 -10.47 30.88 -9.61
CA PRO A 85 -10.20 29.81 -10.57
C PRO A 85 -9.47 30.28 -11.82
N GLU A 86 -9.64 31.55 -12.22
CA GLU A 86 -8.96 32.12 -13.39
C GLU A 86 -7.47 32.39 -13.14
N ALA A 87 -7.12 32.74 -11.89
CA ALA A 87 -5.75 33.08 -11.50
C ALA A 87 -4.90 31.84 -11.15
N PHE A 88 -5.53 30.71 -10.82
CA PHE A 88 -4.88 29.50 -10.30
C PHE A 88 -5.31 28.24 -11.08
N ASN A 89 -5.50 28.35 -12.39
CA ASN A 89 -6.07 27.24 -13.17
C ASN A 89 -5.10 26.05 -13.27
N GLU A 90 -3.81 26.29 -13.50
CA GLU A 90 -2.84 25.21 -13.64
C GLU A 90 -2.48 24.60 -12.29
N THR A 91 -2.36 25.41 -11.24
CA THR A 91 -2.16 24.95 -9.86
C THR A 91 -3.31 24.05 -9.39
N LEU A 92 -4.57 24.44 -9.63
CA LEU A 92 -5.74 23.62 -9.34
C LEU A 92 -5.77 22.34 -10.20
N PHE A 93 -5.40 22.44 -11.48
CA PHE A 93 -5.31 21.29 -12.36
C PHE A 93 -4.24 20.29 -11.88
N LEU A 94 -3.06 20.76 -11.48
CA LEU A 94 -1.99 19.95 -10.91
C LEU A 94 -2.43 19.24 -9.63
N LEU A 95 -3.05 19.97 -8.69
CA LEU A 95 -3.62 19.41 -7.45
C LEU A 95 -4.64 18.30 -7.75
N LEU A 96 -5.55 18.53 -8.71
CA LEU A 96 -6.54 17.54 -9.11
C LEU A 96 -5.87 16.27 -9.68
N LYS A 97 -4.87 16.43 -10.55
CA LYS A 97 -4.14 15.29 -11.14
C LYS A 97 -3.34 14.52 -10.10
N HIS A 98 -2.73 15.22 -9.16
CA HIS A 98 -2.03 14.60 -8.07
C HIS A 98 -2.97 13.81 -7.15
N TYR A 99 -4.14 14.37 -6.82
CA TYR A 99 -5.16 13.66 -6.06
C TYR A 99 -5.68 12.41 -6.79
N GLN A 100 -5.89 12.50 -8.11
CA GLN A 100 -6.25 11.34 -8.94
C GLN A 100 -5.17 10.25 -8.91
N TYR A 101 -3.90 10.64 -8.99
CA TYR A 101 -2.77 9.72 -8.87
C TYR A 101 -2.74 9.02 -7.51
N LEU A 102 -2.87 9.76 -6.41
CA LEU A 102 -2.91 9.19 -5.05
C LEU A 102 -4.06 8.17 -4.93
N LEU A 103 -5.25 8.53 -5.40
CA LEU A 103 -6.43 7.67 -5.34
C LEU A 103 -6.20 6.35 -6.10
N PHE A 104 -5.60 6.43 -7.28
CA PHE A 104 -5.25 5.26 -8.08
C PHE A 104 -4.25 4.37 -7.35
N GLN A 105 -3.14 4.94 -6.87
CA GLN A 105 -2.12 4.22 -6.12
C GLN A 105 -2.65 3.56 -4.84
N MET A 106 -3.59 4.21 -4.16
CA MET A 106 -4.21 3.68 -2.95
C MET A 106 -5.15 2.50 -3.27
N LYS A 107 -5.93 2.59 -4.36
CA LYS A 107 -6.83 1.49 -4.79
C LYS A 107 -6.04 0.23 -5.16
N ASP A 108 -4.96 0.39 -5.91
CA ASP A 108 -4.11 -0.74 -6.32
C ASP A 108 -3.42 -1.40 -5.13
N PHE A 109 -3.10 -0.63 -4.09
CA PHE A 109 -2.59 -1.18 -2.83
C PHE A 109 -3.58 -2.06 -2.12
N PHE A 110 -4.79 -1.56 -1.89
CA PHE A 110 -5.81 -2.30 -1.17
C PHE A 110 -6.23 -3.54 -1.95
N SER A 111 -6.22 -3.48 -3.29
CA SER A 111 -6.40 -4.64 -4.15
C SER A 111 -5.30 -5.69 -3.95
N SER A 112 -4.04 -5.26 -3.94
CA SER A 112 -2.87 -6.12 -3.73
C SER A 112 -2.85 -6.73 -2.33
N LEU A 113 -3.14 -5.92 -1.30
CA LEU A 113 -3.24 -6.37 0.10
C LEU A 113 -4.40 -7.35 0.29
N LYS A 114 -5.54 -7.11 -0.38
CA LYS A 114 -6.66 -8.05 -0.41
C LYS A 114 -6.22 -9.39 -1.00
N ARG A 115 -5.45 -9.40 -2.09
CA ARG A 115 -4.91 -10.64 -2.68
C ARG A 115 -3.99 -11.39 -1.71
N VAL A 116 -3.06 -10.70 -1.05
CA VAL A 116 -2.17 -11.32 -0.04
C VAL A 116 -2.96 -11.91 1.12
N LYS A 117 -3.91 -11.14 1.65
CA LYS A 117 -4.77 -11.57 2.76
C LYS A 117 -5.64 -12.76 2.39
N THR A 118 -6.20 -12.79 1.19
CA THR A 118 -6.98 -13.92 0.68
C THR A 118 -6.07 -15.14 0.48
N TYR A 119 -4.93 -14.97 -0.18
CA TYR A 119 -3.96 -16.06 -0.38
C TYR A 119 -3.56 -16.70 0.95
N SER A 120 -3.12 -15.90 1.93
CA SER A 120 -2.75 -16.42 3.26
C SER A 120 -3.89 -17.20 3.93
N ARG A 121 -5.15 -16.76 3.79
CA ARG A 121 -6.29 -17.46 4.37
C ARG A 121 -6.63 -18.76 3.64
N THR A 122 -6.54 -18.77 2.32
CA THR A 122 -6.79 -19.99 1.54
C THR A 122 -5.70 -21.02 1.84
N THR A 123 -4.42 -20.64 1.85
CA THR A 123 -3.34 -21.59 2.13
C THR A 123 -3.37 -22.13 3.56
N MET A 124 -3.76 -21.31 4.55
CA MET A 124 -3.98 -21.81 5.92
C MET A 124 -5.18 -22.76 6.03
N GLY A 125 -6.24 -22.49 5.25
CA GLY A 125 -7.40 -23.38 5.13
C GLY A 125 -7.03 -24.71 4.47
N ASP A 126 -6.26 -24.65 3.38
CA ASP A 126 -5.80 -25.82 2.63
C ASP A 126 -4.89 -26.71 3.48
N ASN A 127 -3.95 -26.12 4.23
CA ASN A 127 -3.09 -26.91 5.13
C ASN A 127 -3.91 -27.58 6.25
N ARG A 128 -4.81 -26.86 6.93
CA ARG A 128 -5.68 -27.47 7.96
C ARG A 128 -6.61 -28.52 7.38
N LEU A 129 -7.13 -28.31 6.18
CA LEU A 129 -8.01 -29.25 5.50
C LEU A 129 -7.23 -30.51 5.09
N ASN A 130 -6.02 -30.36 4.60
CA ASN A 130 -5.12 -31.47 4.27
C ASN A 130 -4.80 -32.30 5.52
N ASP A 131 -4.43 -31.64 6.63
CA ASP A 131 -4.20 -32.32 7.91
C ASP A 131 -5.45 -33.06 8.41
N LEU A 132 -6.64 -32.45 8.28
CA LEU A 132 -7.92 -33.08 8.63
C LEU A 132 -8.26 -34.27 7.74
N MET A 133 -7.96 -34.21 6.44
CA MET A 133 -8.17 -35.33 5.53
C MET A 133 -7.26 -36.50 5.88
N VAL A 134 -5.98 -36.26 6.16
CA VAL A 134 -5.06 -37.30 6.62
C VAL A 134 -5.60 -37.94 7.90
N ILE A 135 -5.98 -37.14 8.91
CA ILE A 135 -6.58 -37.68 10.14
C ILE A 135 -7.86 -38.46 9.85
N ALA A 136 -8.71 -38.00 8.93
CA ALA A 136 -9.97 -38.67 8.61
C ALA A 136 -9.77 -40.03 7.91
N VAL A 137 -8.80 -40.14 7.01
CA VAL A 137 -8.43 -41.41 6.35
C VAL A 137 -7.79 -42.36 7.36
N GLU A 138 -6.79 -41.88 8.10
CA GLU A 138 -6.08 -42.66 9.11
C GLU A 138 -6.98 -43.08 10.27
N LYS A 139 -8.08 -42.36 10.53
CA LYS A 139 -9.04 -42.69 11.59
C LYS A 139 -9.74 -44.03 11.36
N GLU A 140 -10.13 -44.35 10.13
CA GLU A 140 -10.76 -45.64 9.83
C GLU A 140 -9.77 -46.78 9.99
N GLU A 141 -8.56 -46.64 9.45
CA GLU A 141 -7.50 -47.64 9.63
C GLU A 141 -7.09 -47.80 11.10
N ALA A 142 -6.88 -46.70 11.82
CA ALA A 142 -6.55 -46.71 13.24
C ALA A 142 -7.65 -47.31 14.12
N SER A 143 -8.92 -47.24 13.71
CA SER A 143 -10.03 -47.87 14.44
C SER A 143 -10.02 -49.40 14.33
N ASN A 144 -9.39 -49.94 13.28
CA ASN A 144 -9.25 -51.38 13.06
C ASN A 144 -7.98 -51.97 13.70
N ILE A 145 -7.09 -51.12 14.23
CA ILE A 145 -5.86 -51.57 14.91
C ILE A 145 -6.20 -51.96 16.35
N ASP A 146 -5.81 -53.17 16.74
CA ASP A 146 -5.91 -53.60 18.13
C ASP A 146 -4.88 -52.84 18.99
N LEU A 147 -5.38 -51.90 19.79
CA LEU A 147 -4.57 -51.10 20.70
C LEU A 147 -3.82 -51.96 21.73
N GLN A 148 -4.36 -53.12 22.12
CA GLN A 148 -3.68 -54.04 23.05
C GLN A 148 -2.46 -54.68 22.39
N GLU A 149 -2.61 -55.13 21.14
CA GLU A 149 -1.50 -55.69 20.36
C GLU A 149 -0.43 -54.65 20.08
N ALA A 150 -0.82 -53.42 19.70
CA ALA A 150 0.10 -52.32 19.48
C ALA A 150 0.87 -51.95 20.77
N VAL A 151 0.19 -51.85 21.91
CA VAL A 151 0.82 -51.56 23.21
C VAL A 151 1.77 -52.68 23.62
N ASN A 152 1.41 -53.94 23.42
CA ASN A 152 2.28 -55.08 23.70
C ASN A 152 3.51 -55.08 22.78
N ALA A 153 3.34 -54.82 21.48
CA ALA A 153 4.45 -54.68 20.53
C ALA A 153 5.41 -53.55 20.95
N PHE A 154 4.89 -52.39 21.36
CA PHE A 154 5.69 -51.28 21.88
C PHE A 154 6.39 -51.61 23.21
N ALA A 155 5.72 -52.35 24.09
CA ALA A 155 6.29 -52.82 25.35
C ALA A 155 7.44 -53.80 25.11
N HIS A 156 7.31 -54.69 24.12
CA HIS A 156 8.36 -55.63 23.72
C HIS A 156 9.54 -54.95 23.00
N ILE A 157 9.31 -53.88 22.23
CA ILE A 157 10.37 -53.09 21.57
C ILE A 157 11.23 -52.33 22.60
N LYS A 158 10.64 -51.88 23.71
CA LYS A 158 11.40 -51.25 24.81
C LYS A 158 11.83 -52.30 25.84
N THR A 159 12.98 -52.91 25.59
CA THR A 159 13.69 -53.89 26.46
C THR A 159 13.97 -53.47 27.92
N ARG A 160 13.54 -52.29 28.38
CA ARG A 160 13.91 -51.69 29.68
C ARG A 160 12.75 -51.38 30.65
N ARG A 161 11.58 -52.00 30.55
CA ARG A 161 10.53 -51.85 31.59
C ARG A 161 10.04 -53.18 32.15
N TYR A 162 10.04 -53.28 33.48
CA TYR A 162 9.51 -54.39 34.26
C TYR A 162 8.01 -54.58 34.04
N PRO A 163 7.50 -55.82 34.13
CA PRO A 163 6.09 -56.13 33.90
C PRO A 163 5.20 -55.38 34.90
N LEU A 164 4.14 -54.76 34.38
CA LEU A 164 3.09 -54.16 35.20
C LEU A 164 2.19 -55.29 35.70
N ILE A 165 2.17 -55.45 37.02
CA ILE A 165 1.28 -56.35 37.78
C ILE A 165 -0.11 -55.72 37.83
#